data_AF-A0A2E2W983-F1
#
_entry.id   AF-A0A2E2W983-F1
#
_cell.length_a   1.000
_cell.length_b   1.000
_cell.length_c   1.000
_cell.angle_alpha   90.00
_cell.angle_beta   90.00
_cell.angle_gamma   90.00
#
_symmetry.space_group_name_H-M   'P 1'
#
loop_
_entity.id
_entity.type
_entity.pdbx_description
1 polymer ?
#
loop_
_entity_poly.entity_id
_entity_poly.type
_entity_poly.pdbx_seq_one_letter_code
_entity_poly.pdbx_strand_id
1 'polypeptide(L)'
;MNTSTFLGREVSKLSLSLSLSLSLLFLIIGNLTFSFSQNTEEYLFEIKDGYELDVVTKTVNPDQTILLNMANSSLATILNSKTLYNFKKAFPTSVTPKLQRVYIITALEGSTFNEFNSKPEIENHFKLNDVDILTDSTPSISPTPND
;
A
#
# COMPACT_ATOMS: atom_id res chain seq x y z
N MET A 1 -38.99 52.19 35.88
CA MET A 1 -38.04 51.09 36.16
C MET A 1 -38.15 50.10 35.00
N ASN A 2 -37.18 50.11 34.07
CA ASN A 2 -37.19 49.24 32.88
C ASN A 2 -36.39 47.97 33.17
N THR A 3 -37.08 46.87 33.42
CA THR A 3 -36.49 45.54 33.66
C THR A 3 -36.18 44.77 32.37
N SER A 4 -36.65 45.26 31.20
CA SER A 4 -36.49 44.58 29.91
C SER A 4 -35.06 44.62 29.34
N THR A 5 -34.25 45.62 29.71
CA THR A 5 -32.90 45.78 29.16
C THR A 5 -31.88 44.82 29.79
N PHE A 6 -32.17 44.25 30.96
CA PHE A 6 -31.23 43.41 31.70
C PHE A 6 -31.25 41.95 31.23
N LEU A 7 -32.43 41.42 30.89
CA LEU A 7 -32.59 40.04 30.40
C LEU A 7 -31.92 39.82 29.03
N GLY A 8 -31.95 40.79 28.12
CA GLY A 8 -31.34 40.64 26.79
C GLY A 8 -29.80 40.50 26.80
N ARG A 9 -29.12 41.01 27.83
CA ARG A 9 -27.65 40.96 27.96
C ARG A 9 -27.11 39.62 28.47
N GLU A 10 -27.91 38.87 29.21
CA GLU A 10 -27.50 37.57 29.76
C GLU A 10 -27.73 36.44 28.74
N VAL A 11 -28.84 36.49 27.99
CA VAL A 11 -29.18 35.50 26.96
C VAL A 11 -28.18 35.53 25.79
N SER A 12 -27.68 36.72 25.43
CA SER A 12 -26.68 36.91 24.37
C SER A 12 -25.30 36.37 24.75
N LYS A 13 -24.89 36.49 26.01
CA LYS A 13 -23.63 35.89 26.51
C LYS A 13 -23.70 34.37 26.52
N LEU A 14 -24.84 33.79 26.90
CA LEU A 14 -25.06 32.34 26.90
C LEU A 14 -25.01 31.76 25.48
N SER A 15 -25.64 32.44 24.52
CA SER A 15 -25.61 32.05 23.10
C SER A 15 -24.20 32.12 22.52
N LEU A 16 -23.45 33.18 22.85
CA LEU A 16 -22.09 33.39 22.36
C LEU A 16 -21.14 32.34 22.93
N SER A 17 -21.21 32.05 24.24
CA SER A 17 -20.35 31.04 24.88
C SER A 17 -20.63 29.63 24.36
N LEU A 18 -21.89 29.29 24.08
CA LEU A 18 -22.28 28.00 23.50
C LEU A 18 -21.74 27.84 22.07
N SER A 19 -21.83 28.89 21.25
CA SER A 19 -21.32 28.87 19.87
C SER A 19 -19.79 28.77 19.79
N LEU A 20 -19.10 29.40 20.75
CA LEU A 20 -17.64 29.38 20.86
C LEU A 20 -17.14 28.01 21.32
N SER A 21 -17.78 27.41 22.32
CA SER A 21 -17.50 26.04 22.75
C SER A 21 -17.75 25.01 21.65
N LEU A 22 -18.81 25.18 20.85
CA LEU A 22 -19.11 24.26 19.76
C LEU A 22 -18.06 24.33 18.63
N SER A 23 -17.63 25.55 18.27
CA SER A 23 -16.57 25.73 17.25
C SER A 23 -15.22 25.15 17.69
N LEU A 24 -14.89 25.25 18.99
CA LEU A 24 -13.66 24.66 19.51
C LEU A 24 -13.67 23.12 19.43
N LEU A 25 -14.83 22.50 19.65
CA LEU A 25 -15.00 21.04 19.54
C LEU A 25 -14.79 20.55 18.10
N PHE A 26 -15.32 21.26 17.10
CA PHE A 26 -15.10 20.91 15.68
C PHE A 26 -13.62 21.03 15.26
N LEU A 27 -12.88 21.97 15.84
CA LEU A 27 -11.46 22.17 15.53
C LEU A 27 -10.56 21.06 16.11
N ILE A 28 -10.94 20.48 17.25
CA ILE A 28 -10.23 19.35 17.87
C ILE A 28 -10.53 18.03 17.12
N ILE A 29 -11.79 17.81 16.71
CA ILE A 29 -12.17 16.58 15.99
C ILE A 29 -11.63 16.57 14.56
N GLY A 30 -11.58 17.72 13.88
CA GLY A 30 -11.12 17.83 12.50
C GLY A 30 -9.63 17.54 12.28
N ASN A 31 -8.81 17.54 13.34
CA ASN A 31 -7.36 17.30 13.25
C ASN A 31 -6.93 15.90 13.72
N LEU A 32 -7.88 15.04 14.12
CA LEU A 32 -7.57 13.65 14.47
C LEU A 32 -7.50 12.78 13.20
N THR A 33 -6.43 12.94 12.43
CA THR A 33 -6.04 11.93 11.44
C THR A 33 -5.41 10.76 12.19
N PHE A 34 -6.21 9.76 12.54
CA PHE A 34 -5.68 8.48 13.04
C PHE A 34 -4.94 7.77 11.91
N SER A 35 -3.61 7.79 11.95
CA SER A 35 -2.78 6.92 11.11
C SER A 35 -2.75 5.54 11.74
N PHE A 36 -3.61 4.64 11.28
CA PHE A 36 -3.46 3.22 11.58
C PHE A 36 -2.28 2.68 10.78
N SER A 37 -1.19 2.33 11.46
CA SER A 37 -0.14 1.52 10.84
C SER A 37 -0.70 0.12 10.62
N GLN A 38 -0.99 -0.24 9.38
CA GLN A 38 -1.40 -1.60 9.01
C GLN A 38 -0.13 -2.44 8.83
N ASN A 39 -0.14 -3.70 9.28
CA ASN A 39 1.02 -4.57 9.09
C ASN A 39 1.03 -5.07 7.63
N THR A 40 2.09 -4.75 6.89
CA THR A 40 2.17 -5.00 5.45
C THR A 40 3.48 -5.65 5.08
N GLU A 41 3.44 -6.46 4.03
CA GLU A 41 4.61 -7.13 3.46
C GLU A 41 4.81 -6.71 2.00
N GLU A 42 6.07 -6.60 1.59
CA GLU A 42 6.42 -6.28 0.20
C GLU A 42 6.84 -7.54 -0.56
N TYR A 43 6.35 -7.66 -1.79
CA TYR A 43 6.67 -8.75 -2.70
C TYR A 43 7.16 -8.18 -4.03
N LEU A 44 8.14 -8.86 -4.60
CA LEU A 44 8.66 -8.60 -5.91
C LEU A 44 8.14 -9.68 -6.84
N PHE A 45 7.67 -9.30 -8.02
CA PHE A 45 7.46 -10.25 -9.10
C PHE A 45 8.00 -9.71 -10.43
N GLU A 46 8.46 -10.64 -11.26
CA GLU A 46 9.02 -10.42 -12.57
C GLU A 46 8.07 -10.99 -13.62
N ILE A 47 7.72 -10.18 -14.61
CA ILE A 47 6.95 -10.61 -15.76
C ILE A 47 7.89 -11.20 -16.82
N LYS A 48 7.48 -12.35 -17.35
CA LYS A 48 8.21 -13.09 -18.37
C LYS A 48 8.38 -12.28 -19.65
N ASP A 49 9.47 -12.51 -20.36
CA ASP A 49 9.72 -11.85 -21.64
C ASP A 49 8.60 -12.16 -22.65
N GLY A 50 8.18 -11.14 -23.41
CA GLY A 50 7.05 -11.23 -24.34
C GLY A 50 5.67 -11.09 -23.69
N TYR A 51 5.58 -10.99 -22.36
CA TYR A 51 4.35 -10.64 -21.66
C TYR A 51 4.41 -9.20 -21.14
N GLU A 52 3.28 -8.50 -21.23
CA GLU A 52 3.12 -7.15 -20.69
C GLU A 52 1.87 -7.10 -19.80
N LEU A 53 1.89 -6.23 -18.80
CA LEU A 53 0.72 -5.99 -17.94
C LEU A 53 -0.27 -4.99 -18.56
N ASP A 54 0.12 -4.37 -19.68
CA ASP A 54 -0.59 -3.29 -20.35
C ASP A 54 -0.98 -2.17 -19.37
N VAL A 55 -2.03 -1.42 -19.69
CA VAL A 55 -2.55 -0.32 -18.88
C VAL A 55 -3.01 -0.86 -17.52
N VAL A 56 -2.22 -0.55 -16.49
CA VAL A 56 -2.60 -0.76 -15.09
C VAL A 56 -3.14 0.56 -14.54
N THR A 57 -4.45 0.62 -14.32
CA THR A 57 -5.09 1.72 -13.59
C THR A 57 -5.33 1.31 -12.15
N LYS A 58 -5.21 2.27 -11.23
CA LYS A 58 -5.30 2.05 -9.79
C LYS A 58 -6.43 2.90 -9.22
N THR A 59 -7.37 2.26 -8.54
CA THR A 59 -8.37 2.94 -7.69
C THR A 59 -7.91 2.82 -6.25
N VAL A 60 -7.87 3.94 -5.52
CA VAL A 60 -7.52 3.96 -4.08
C VAL A 60 -8.81 4.09 -3.29
N ASN A 61 -9.04 3.14 -2.38
CA ASN A 61 -10.21 3.12 -1.50
C ASN A 61 -9.98 4.01 -0.26
N PRO A 62 -11.05 4.40 0.47
CA PRO A 62 -10.94 5.21 1.68
C PRO A 62 -10.05 4.61 2.79
N ASP A 63 -9.89 3.29 2.80
CA ASP A 63 -9.05 2.53 3.74
C ASP A 63 -7.58 2.39 3.27
N GLN A 64 -7.20 3.12 2.20
CA GLN A 64 -5.89 3.08 1.52
C GLN A 64 -5.58 1.78 0.77
N THR A 65 -6.53 0.83 0.72
CA THR A 65 -6.37 -0.33 -0.16
C THR A 65 -6.53 0.08 -1.62
N ILE A 66 -6.03 -0.74 -2.53
CA ILE A 66 -6.04 -0.47 -3.96
C ILE A 66 -6.74 -1.58 -4.73
N LEU A 67 -7.48 -1.18 -5.76
CA LEU A 67 -7.99 -2.07 -6.79
C LEU A 67 -7.26 -1.79 -8.10
N LEU A 68 -6.84 -2.85 -8.77
CA LEU A 68 -6.11 -2.81 -10.02
C LEU A 68 -7.06 -3.15 -11.16
N ASN A 69 -7.09 -2.31 -12.18
CA ASN A 69 -7.74 -2.62 -13.44
C ASN A 69 -6.66 -2.74 -14.51
N MET A 70 -6.52 -3.95 -15.07
CA MET A 70 -5.43 -4.38 -15.94
C MET A 70 -6.01 -5.11 -17.16
N ALA A 71 -5.30 -5.09 -18.30
CA ALA A 71 -5.75 -5.84 -19.48
C ALA A 71 -5.70 -7.36 -19.25
N ASN A 72 -4.69 -7.84 -18.50
CA ASN A 72 -4.64 -9.23 -18.06
C ASN A 72 -5.64 -9.44 -16.91
N SER A 73 -6.84 -9.88 -17.25
CA SER A 73 -7.93 -10.14 -16.30
C SER A 73 -7.63 -11.27 -15.32
N SER A 74 -6.83 -12.27 -15.71
CA SER A 74 -6.45 -13.37 -14.82
C SER A 74 -5.57 -12.88 -13.68
N LEU A 75 -4.56 -12.09 -14.01
CA LEU A 75 -3.66 -11.51 -13.02
C LEU A 75 -4.37 -10.45 -12.17
N ALA A 76 -5.21 -9.61 -12.78
CA ALA A 76 -6.03 -8.64 -12.05
C ALA A 76 -6.92 -9.35 -11.02
N THR A 77 -7.54 -10.47 -11.38
CA THR A 77 -8.38 -11.25 -10.45
C THR A 77 -7.58 -11.76 -9.26
N ILE A 78 -6.38 -12.29 -9.50
CA ILE A 78 -5.51 -12.80 -8.42
C ILE A 78 -5.07 -11.66 -7.51
N LEU A 79 -4.57 -10.56 -8.08
CA LEU A 79 -4.12 -9.40 -7.32
C LEU A 79 -5.25 -8.76 -6.52
N ASN A 80 -6.41 -8.53 -7.13
CA ASN A 80 -7.58 -7.95 -6.47
C ASN A 80 -8.28 -8.91 -5.48
N SER A 81 -7.93 -10.19 -5.48
CA SER A 81 -8.38 -11.13 -4.43
C SER A 81 -7.64 -10.91 -3.10
N LYS A 82 -6.57 -10.12 -3.10
CA LYS A 82 -5.74 -9.80 -1.93
C LYS A 82 -5.97 -8.35 -1.51
N THR A 83 -5.73 -8.07 -0.24
CA THR A 83 -5.72 -6.70 0.29
C THR A 83 -4.39 -6.04 -0.09
N LEU A 84 -4.41 -5.25 -1.17
CA LEU A 84 -3.24 -4.53 -1.67
C LEU A 84 -3.26 -3.07 -1.22
N TYR A 85 -2.09 -2.50 -0.95
CA TYR A 85 -1.90 -1.08 -0.61
C TYR A 85 -1.06 -0.35 -1.66
N ASN A 86 -0.19 -1.09 -2.37
CA ASN A 86 0.66 -0.50 -3.39
C ASN A 86 0.93 -1.47 -4.54
N PHE A 87 1.13 -0.90 -5.72
CA PHE A 87 1.53 -1.60 -6.94
C PHE A 87 2.33 -0.62 -7.80
N LYS A 88 3.62 -0.90 -8.01
CA LYS A 88 4.53 0.00 -8.74
C LYS A 88 5.63 -0.77 -9.46
N LYS A 89 6.23 -0.16 -10.49
CA LYS A 89 7.48 -0.68 -11.07
C LYS A 89 8.61 -0.58 -10.05
N ALA A 90 9.43 -1.62 -9.96
CA ALA A 90 10.62 -1.63 -9.12
C ALA A 90 11.70 -0.69 -9.67
N PHE A 91 11.86 -0.65 -11.01
CA PHE A 91 12.89 0.12 -11.69
C PHE A 91 12.31 1.02 -12.79
N PRO A 92 11.59 2.10 -12.44
CA PRO A 92 10.86 2.93 -13.40
C PRO A 92 11.76 3.66 -14.41
N THR A 93 13.02 3.93 -14.05
CA THR A 93 14.00 4.64 -14.89
C THR A 93 14.92 3.70 -15.66
N SER A 94 14.80 2.38 -15.46
CA SER A 94 15.69 1.43 -16.12
C SER A 94 15.36 1.32 -17.60
N VAL A 95 16.40 1.21 -18.42
CA VAL A 95 16.31 0.90 -19.86
C VAL A 95 16.56 -0.58 -20.14
N THR A 96 17.01 -1.34 -19.13
CA THR A 96 17.26 -2.77 -19.28
C THR A 96 15.92 -3.51 -19.39
N PRO A 97 15.66 -4.26 -20.49
CA PRO A 97 14.36 -4.89 -20.73
C PRO A 97 13.88 -5.75 -19.56
N LYS A 98 14.79 -6.51 -18.93
CA LYS A 98 14.50 -7.32 -17.75
C LYS A 98 13.96 -6.49 -16.59
N LEU A 99 14.63 -5.38 -16.25
CA LEU A 99 14.29 -4.54 -15.10
C LEU A 99 12.99 -3.74 -15.31
N GLN A 100 12.63 -3.47 -16.56
CA GLN A 100 11.37 -2.78 -16.90
C GLN A 100 10.12 -3.62 -16.65
N ARG A 101 10.29 -4.94 -16.44
CA ARG A 101 9.23 -5.93 -16.20
C ARG A 101 9.13 -6.37 -14.73
N VAL A 102 9.82 -5.68 -13.82
CA VAL A 102 9.82 -6.00 -12.38
C VAL A 102 8.91 -5.04 -11.64
N TYR A 103 8.04 -5.59 -10.81
CA TYR A 103 7.05 -4.86 -10.03
C TYR A 103 7.16 -5.19 -8.55
N ILE A 104 6.83 -4.21 -7.71
CA ILE A 104 6.71 -4.33 -6.27
C ILE A 104 5.25 -4.14 -5.89
N ILE A 105 4.75 -5.03 -5.05
CA ILE A 105 3.44 -4.93 -4.42
C ILE A 105 3.59 -4.88 -2.90
N THR A 106 2.75 -4.07 -2.29
CA THR A 106 2.60 -4.03 -0.83
C THR A 106 1.23 -4.61 -0.51
N ALA A 107 1.19 -5.68 0.26
CA ALA A 107 -0.02 -6.40 0.64
C ALA A 107 -0.13 -6.51 2.15
N LEU A 108 -1.32 -6.87 2.65
CA LEU A 108 -1.52 -7.17 4.07
C LEU A 108 -0.61 -8.33 4.51
N GLU A 109 -0.02 -8.23 5.70
CA GLU A 109 0.81 -9.30 6.28
C GLU A 109 0.10 -10.66 6.26
N GLY A 110 0.84 -11.71 5.91
CA GLY A 110 0.31 -13.07 5.79
C GLY A 110 -0.37 -13.36 4.45
N SER A 111 -0.38 -12.38 3.53
CA SER A 111 -0.77 -12.63 2.14
C SER A 111 0.17 -13.66 1.50
N THR A 112 -0.40 -14.53 0.66
CA THR A 112 0.38 -15.49 -0.14
C THR A 112 0.02 -15.35 -1.60
N PHE A 113 1.01 -15.56 -2.47
CA PHE A 113 0.90 -15.44 -3.93
C PHE A 113 1.27 -16.75 -4.62
N ASN A 114 1.01 -17.89 -3.98
CA ASN A 114 1.35 -19.22 -4.52
C ASN A 114 0.70 -19.47 -5.89
N GLU A 115 -0.43 -18.81 -6.17
CA GLU A 115 -1.14 -18.84 -7.44
C GLU A 115 -0.26 -18.38 -8.61
N PHE A 116 0.76 -17.54 -8.36
CA PHE A 116 1.69 -17.06 -9.37
C PHE A 116 2.55 -18.17 -9.98
N ASN A 117 2.81 -19.26 -9.24
CA ASN A 117 3.53 -20.43 -9.78
C ASN A 117 2.81 -21.10 -10.96
N SER A 118 1.49 -20.89 -11.08
CA SER A 118 0.66 -21.46 -12.15
C SER A 118 0.46 -20.52 -13.34
N LYS A 119 1.02 -19.31 -13.30
CA LYS A 119 0.78 -18.26 -14.30
C LYS A 119 1.90 -18.24 -15.34
N PRO A 120 1.63 -18.52 -16.63
CA PRO A 120 2.67 -18.53 -17.66
C PRO A 120 3.34 -17.17 -17.88
N GLU A 121 2.68 -16.07 -17.51
CA GLU A 121 3.19 -14.71 -17.63
C GLU A 121 4.16 -14.28 -16.51
N ILE A 122 4.26 -15.04 -15.42
CA ILE A 122 5.13 -14.72 -14.28
C ILE A 122 6.40 -15.57 -14.35
N GLU A 123 7.55 -14.91 -14.34
CA GLU A 123 8.86 -15.56 -14.37
C GLU A 123 9.35 -15.88 -12.95
N ASN A 124 9.36 -14.88 -12.07
CA ASN A 124 9.83 -15.00 -10.68
C ASN A 124 8.89 -14.25 -9.74
N HIS A 125 8.73 -14.72 -8.51
CA HIS A 125 8.10 -13.96 -7.43
C HIS A 125 8.67 -14.37 -6.07
N PHE A 126 8.84 -13.41 -5.17
CA PHE A 126 9.31 -13.66 -3.81
C PHE A 126 8.97 -12.49 -2.88
N LYS A 127 8.94 -12.75 -1.58
CA LYS A 127 8.78 -11.74 -0.54
C LYS A 127 10.12 -11.03 -0.29
N LEU A 128 10.15 -9.70 -0.27
CA LEU A 128 11.41 -8.93 -0.16
C LEU A 128 12.09 -9.08 1.22
N ASN A 129 11.34 -9.41 2.26
CA ASN A 129 11.90 -9.56 3.60
C ASN A 129 12.47 -10.96 3.87
N ASP A 130 12.22 -11.93 2.97
CA ASP A 130 12.70 -13.32 3.09
C ASP A 130 14.01 -13.54 2.32
N VAL A 131 14.76 -12.46 2.06
CA VAL A 131 15.75 -12.40 0.99
C VAL A 131 17.16 -12.14 1.53
N ASP A 132 17.83 -13.25 1.84
CA ASP A 132 19.30 -13.42 1.86
C ASP A 132 19.89 -13.35 0.42
N ILE A 133 19.42 -12.43 -0.45
CA ILE A 133 19.89 -12.34 -1.86
C ILE A 133 21.30 -11.71 -1.98
N LEU A 134 21.94 -11.32 -0.86
CA LEU A 134 23.28 -10.72 -0.87
C LEU A 134 24.37 -11.55 -0.18
N THR A 135 24.06 -12.71 0.39
CA THR A 135 25.11 -13.59 0.92
C THR A 135 25.50 -14.61 -0.16
N ASP A 136 26.51 -14.20 -0.92
CA ASP A 136 27.32 -15.01 -1.82
C ASP A 136 27.55 -16.41 -1.24
N SER A 137 26.92 -17.42 -1.85
CA SER A 137 27.26 -18.83 -1.64
C SER A 137 28.67 -19.06 -2.18
N THR A 138 29.70 -18.74 -1.40
CA THR A 138 31.05 -19.17 -1.71
C THR A 138 31.04 -20.70 -1.90
N PRO A 139 31.42 -21.24 -3.07
CA PRO A 139 31.52 -22.67 -3.23
C PRO A 139 32.57 -23.20 -2.26
N SER A 140 32.15 -24.06 -1.34
CA SER A 140 33.04 -24.82 -0.47
C SER A 140 33.88 -25.76 -1.34
N ILE A 141 35.06 -25.32 -1.72
CA ILE A 141 36.10 -26.19 -2.26
C ILE A 141 36.62 -27.05 -1.12
N SER A 142 36.08 -28.27 -1.04
CA SER A 142 36.67 -29.35 -0.26
C SER A 142 38.01 -29.72 -0.88
N PRO A 143 39.15 -29.55 -0.18
CA PRO A 143 40.43 -30.02 -0.70
C PRO A 143 40.38 -31.55 -0.76
N THR A 144 40.45 -32.09 -1.97
CA THR A 144 40.64 -33.52 -2.20
C THR A 144 42.02 -33.91 -1.65
N PRO A 145 42.15 -34.98 -0.83
CA PRO A 145 43.46 -35.48 -0.45
C PRO A 145 44.13 -36.04 -1.71
N ASN A 146 45.32 -35.54 -2.04
CA ASN A 146 46.19 -36.18 -3.02
C ASN A 146 46.74 -37.46 -2.40
N ASP A 147 46.42 -38.61 -3.00
CA ASP A 147 47.23 -39.84 -2.91
C ASP A 147 48.12 -39.94 -4.16
#